data_AF-A0A7K1AJR4-F1
#
_entry.id   AF-A0A7K1AJR4-F1
#
_cell.length_a   1.000
_cell.length_b   1.000
_cell.length_c   1.000
_cell.angle_alpha   90.00
_cell.angle_beta   90.00
_cell.angle_gamma   90.00
#
_symmetry.space_group_name_H-M   'P 1'
#
loop_
_entity.id
_entity.type
_entity.pdbx_description
1 polymer ?
#
loop_
_entity_poly.entity_id
_entity_poly.type
_entity_poly.pdbx_seq_one_letter_code
_entity_poly.pdbx_strand_id
1 'polypeptide(L)' 'MVSTTPTRLLKPLKLQIPTGEIQIDPPVVLAPMAGITNAAFRLLCREQGAGLFVSEMVTARA' A
#
# COMPACT_ATOMS: atom_id res chain seq x y z
N MET A 1 -14.35 11.34 -11.71
CA MET A 1 -13.53 12.46 -11.20
C MET A 1 -12.61 11.91 -10.13
N VAL A 2 -11.39 11.52 -10.48
CA VAL A 2 -10.35 11.19 -9.49
C VAL A 2 -9.83 12.52 -8.96
N SER A 3 -9.97 12.76 -7.66
CA SER A 3 -9.45 13.95 -7.01
C SER A 3 -7.92 13.96 -7.08
N THR A 4 -7.36 14.75 -7.98
CA THR A 4 -5.91 14.98 -8.12
C THR A 4 -5.36 15.93 -7.06
N THR A 5 -6.18 16.38 -6.10
CA THR A 5 -5.75 17.21 -4.99
C THR A 5 -4.91 16.36 -4.01
N PRO A 6 -3.62 16.66 -3.79
CA PRO A 6 -2.86 16.04 -2.72
C PRO A 6 -3.43 16.55 -1.40
N THR A 7 -4.43 15.84 -0.88
CA THR A 7 -5.02 16.16 0.41
C THR A 7 -4.01 15.71 1.46
N ARG A 8 -2.99 16.52 1.73
CA ARG A 8 -1.94 16.27 2.74
C ARG A 8 -2.49 16.45 4.16
N LEU A 9 -3.51 15.68 4.50
CA LEU A 9 -4.01 15.56 5.87
C LEU A 9 -3.07 14.74 6.74
N LEU A 10 -2.35 13.80 6.14
CA LEU A 10 -1.56 12.81 6.86
C LEU A 10 -0.07 13.00 6.56
N LYS A 11 0.75 12.89 7.62
CA LYS A 11 2.21 12.92 7.51
C LYS A 11 2.71 11.60 6.87
N PRO A 12 3.76 11.63 6.04
CA PRO A 12 4.33 10.42 5.46
C PRO A 12 4.67 9.37 6.52
N LEU A 13 4.43 8.09 6.22
CA LEU A 13 4.75 6.97 7.10
C LEU A 13 6.23 6.62 6.94
N LYS A 14 6.96 6.53 8.04
CA LYS A 14 8.38 6.17 8.07
C LYS A 14 8.54 4.79 8.67
N LEU A 15 9.14 3.87 7.93
CA LEU A 15 9.46 2.52 8.39
C LEU A 15 10.98 2.41 8.54
N GLN A 16 11.43 2.11 9.77
CA GLN A 16 12.83 1.81 10.02
C GLN A 16 13.11 0.35 9.69
N ILE A 17 14.12 0.11 8.86
CA ILE A 17 14.61 -1.22 8.50
C ILE A 17 16.12 -1.31 8.77
N PRO A 18 16.71 -2.52 8.88
CA PRO A 18 18.13 -2.66 9.20
C PRO A 18 19.08 -1.94 8.23
N THR A 19 18.65 -1.72 6.99
CA THR A 19 19.43 -1.06 5.93
C THR A 19 19.09 0.43 5.75
N GLY A 20 18.24 1.02 6.59
CA GLY A 20 17.89 2.45 6.51
C GLY A 20 16.43 2.77 6.82
N GLU A 21 15.95 3.91 6.33
CA GLU A 21 14.57 4.36 6.49
C GLU A 21 13.84 4.31 5.13
N ILE A 22 12.64 3.71 5.11
CA ILE A 22 11.73 3.79 3.97
C ILE A 22 10.62 4.79 4.28
N GLN A 23 10.44 5.77 3.40
CA GLN A 23 9.34 6.73 3.46
C GLN A 23 8.21 6.31 2.52
N ILE A 24 6.97 6.29 3.03
CA ILE A 24 5.76 5.95 2.29
C ILE A 24 4.86 7.19 2.24
N ASP A 25 4.58 7.68 1.03
CA ASP A 25 3.70 8.82 0.74
C ASP A 25 2.80 8.47 -0.46
N PRO A 26 1.46 8.44 -0.30
CA PRO A 26 0.70 8.75 0.91
C PRO A 26 0.86 7.67 2.00
N PRO A 27 0.61 7.99 3.28
CA PRO A 27 0.76 7.07 4.41
C PRO A 27 -0.40 6.06 4.49
N VAL A 28 -0.69 5.39 3.38
CA VAL A 28 -1.76 4.40 3.22
C VAL A 28 -1.13 3.08 2.80
N VAL A 29 -1.50 2.02 3.51
CA VAL A 29 -1.04 0.65 3.23
C VAL A 29 -2.25 -0.18 2.83
N LEU A 30 -2.12 -0.93 1.74
CA LEU A 30 -3.16 -1.87 1.34
C LEU A 30 -3.15 -3.08 2.27
N ALA A 31 -4.30 -3.45 2.83
CA ALA A 31 -4.40 -4.57 3.74
C ALA A 31 -4.25 -5.92 3.00
N PRO A 32 -3.60 -6.94 3.61
CA PRO A 32 -3.55 -8.28 3.06
C PRO A 32 -4.90 -8.98 3.28
N MET A 33 -5.61 -9.28 2.21
CA MET A 33 -6.91 -9.95 2.24
C MET A 33 -6.89 -11.13 1.26
N ALA A 34 -7.18 -12.34 1.74
CA ALA A 34 -7.14 -13.57 0.93
C ALA A 34 -8.14 -13.49 -0.23
N GLY A 35 -7.70 -13.79 -1.45
CA GLY A 35 -8.52 -13.73 -2.66
C GLY A 35 -8.91 -12.31 -3.13
N ILE A 36 -8.67 -11.27 -2.33
CA ILE A 36 -8.98 -9.87 -2.67
C ILE A 36 -7.74 -9.12 -3.13
N THR A 37 -6.67 -9.12 -2.34
CA THR A 37 -5.46 -8.32 -2.60
C THR A 37 -4.56 -8.96 -3.67
N ASN A 38 -5.15 -9.45 -4.77
CA ASN A 38 -4.47 -10.11 -5.89
C ASN A 38 -3.76 -9.10 -6.83
N ALA A 39 -3.07 -9.59 -7.87
CA ALA A 39 -2.31 -8.74 -8.78
C ALA A 39 -3.17 -7.68 -9.50
N ALA A 40 -4.36 -8.05 -10.00
CA ALA A 40 -5.25 -7.14 -10.69
C ALA A 40 -5.77 -6.03 -9.77
N PHE A 41 -6.18 -6.40 -8.54
CA PHE A 41 -6.63 -5.42 -7.54
C PHE A 41 -5.51 -4.45 -7.15
N ARG A 42 -4.28 -4.94 -6.97
CA ARG A 42 -3.12 -4.07 -6.67
C ARG A 42 -2.80 -3.11 -7.81
N LEU A 43 -2.97 -3.51 -9.07
CA LEU A 43 -2.81 -2.62 -10.23
C LEU A 43 -3.85 -1.48 -10.18
N LEU A 44 -5.12 -1.80 -9.92
CA LEU A 44 -6.17 -0.79 -9.76
C LEU A 44 -5.87 0.16 -8.59
N CYS A 45 -5.48 -0.36 -7.43
CA CYS A 45 -5.14 0.50 -6.28
C CYS A 45 -3.91 1.38 -6.54
N ARG A 46 -2.98 0.95 -7.39
CA ARG A 46 -1.83 1.76 -7.81
C ARG A 46 -2.26 2.95 -8.66
N GLU A 47 -3.26 2.79 -9.53
CA GLU A 47 -3.86 3.90 -10.28
C GLU A 47 -4.54 4.93 -9.36
N GLN A 48 -4.96 4.51 -8.17
CA GLN A 48 -5.58 5.38 -7.16
C GLN A 48 -4.59 5.97 -6.14
N GLY A 49 -3.30 5.66 -6.25
CA GLY A 49 -2.26 6.29 -5.43
C GLY A 49 -2.12 5.77 -3.99
N ALA A 50 -2.34 4.48 -3.73
CA ALA A 50 -1.95 3.90 -2.43
C ALA A 50 -0.41 3.92 -2.23
N GLY A 51 0.04 3.98 -0.97
CA GLY A 51 1.45 4.16 -0.62
C GLY A 51 2.25 2.86 -0.65
N LEU A 52 1.84 1.88 0.14
CA LEU A 52 2.47 0.56 0.22
C LEU A 52 1.49 -0.56 -0.16
N PHE A 53 1.92 -1.44 -1.06
CA PHE A 53 1.13 -2.57 -1.53
C PHE A 53 1.70 -3.88 -1.02
N VAL A 54 0.84 -4.74 -0.46
CA VAL A 54 1.20 -6.08 0.00
C VAL A 54 0.49 -7.13 -0.84
N SER A 55 1.04 -8.34 -0.90
CA SER A 55 0.38 -9.46 -1.57
C SER A 55 -0.87 -9.93 -0.82
N GLU A 56 -1.69 -10.74 -1.47
CA GLU A 56 -2.81 -11.41 -0.81
C GLU A 56 -2.33 -12.28 0.35
N MET A 57 -3.22 -12.47 1.32
CA MET A 57 -2.96 -13.39 2.41
C MET A 57 -2.93 -14.82 1.85
N VAL A 58 -1.76 -15.46 1.96
CA VAL A 58 -1.55 -16.86 1.58
C VAL A 58 -1.45 -17.73 2.83
N THR A 59 -2.00 -18.94 2.77
CA THR A 59 -1.84 -19.90 3.87
C THR A 59 -0.45 -20.53 3.77
N ALA A 60 0.31 -20.50 4.86
CA ALA A 60 1.57 -21.22 4.97
C ALA A 60 1.26 -22.65 5.45
N ARG A 61 0.85 -23.53 4.54
CA ARG A 61 0.92 -24.98 4.77
C ARG A 61 2.21 -25.50 4.14
N ALA A 62 3.00 -26.22 4.95
CA ALA A 62 4.17 -26.97 4.51
C ALA A 62 3.76 -28.28 3.84
#